data_AF-A0A2D4I0U7-F1
#
_entry.id   AF-A0A2D4I0U7-F1
#
_cell.length_a   1.000
_cell.length_b   1.000
_cell.length_c   1.000
_cell.angle_alpha   90.00
_cell.angle_beta   90.00
_cell.angle_gamma   90.00
#
_symmetry.space_group_name_H-M   'P 1'
#
loop_
_entity.id
_entity.type
_entity.pdbx_description
1 polymer ?
#
loop_
_entity_poly.entity_id
_entity_poly.type
_entity_poly.pdbx_seq_one_letter_code
_entity_poly.pdbx_strand_id
1 'polypeptide(L)'
;ALITFYGGDCCLSLNKKCTHLIVPEPKGEKYECASKRENIKIVTPDWILDSISDKTKKDEVPYHPRLIIYEEEEEEEEENEEQDSQNEGSTDEKVSSPAS
;
A
#
# COMPACT_ATOMS: atom_id res chain seq x y z
N ALA A 1 -9.21 16.86 8.46
CA ALA A 1 -10.44 16.89 7.66
C ALA A 1 -10.31 17.97 6.58
N LEU A 2 -9.75 17.65 5.41
CA LEU A 2 -9.44 18.63 4.36
C LEU A 2 -10.66 18.95 3.49
N ILE A 3 -11.31 17.93 2.95
CA ILE A 3 -12.44 18.09 2.01
C ILE A 3 -13.56 18.95 2.61
N THR A 4 -14.00 18.63 3.82
CA THR A 4 -15.07 19.37 4.51
C THR A 4 -14.65 20.78 4.93
N PHE A 5 -13.37 20.98 5.27
CA PHE A 5 -12.85 22.30 5.60
C PHE A 5 -12.89 23.26 4.39
N TYR A 6 -12.62 22.74 3.19
CA TYR A 6 -12.70 23.50 1.93
C TYR A 6 -14.09 23.44 1.27
N GLY A 7 -15.14 23.10 2.03
CA GLY A 7 -16.54 23.20 1.59
C GLY A 7 -17.06 22.03 0.75
N GLY A 8 -16.33 20.92 0.67
CA GLY A 8 -16.80 19.68 0.05
C GLY A 8 -17.56 18.76 1.01
N ASP A 9 -18.31 17.81 0.46
CA ASP A 9 -19.06 16.81 1.24
C ASP A 9 -18.46 15.42 1.08
N CYS A 10 -18.28 14.71 2.20
CA CYS A 10 -17.87 13.31 2.21
C CYS A 10 -19.09 12.39 2.35
N CYS A 11 -19.24 11.44 1.43
CA CYS A 11 -20.31 10.44 1.46
C CYS A 11 -19.73 9.05 1.72
N LEU A 12 -20.34 8.27 2.64
CA LEU A 12 -19.95 6.88 2.88
C LEU A 12 -20.31 5.96 1.70
N SER A 13 -21.43 6.25 1.04
CA SER A 13 -22.00 5.47 -0.05
C SER A 13 -21.88 6.20 -1.38
N LEU A 14 -21.47 5.48 -2.42
CA LEU A 14 -21.31 6.00 -3.78
C LEU A 14 -22.67 6.17 -4.48
N ASN A 15 -23.29 7.33 -4.27
CA ASN A 15 -24.60 7.68 -4.83
C ASN A 15 -24.49 8.65 -6.02
N LYS A 16 -25.63 9.02 -6.62
CA LYS A 16 -25.71 9.89 -7.81
C LYS A 16 -25.23 11.34 -7.57
N LYS A 17 -25.16 11.79 -6.31
CA LYS A 17 -24.66 13.13 -5.95
C LYS A 17 -23.14 13.15 -5.76
N CYS A 18 -22.51 11.98 -5.63
CA CYS A 18 -21.06 11.90 -5.48
C CYS A 18 -20.38 12.26 -6.81
N THR A 19 -19.51 13.26 -6.77
CA THR A 19 -18.81 13.79 -7.95
C THR A 19 -17.39 13.24 -8.10
N HIS A 20 -16.74 12.89 -6.99
CA HIS A 20 -15.36 12.41 -6.97
C HIS A 20 -15.23 11.16 -6.10
N LEU A 21 -14.55 10.15 -6.61
CA LEU A 21 -14.04 9.02 -5.83
C LEU A 21 -12.53 9.21 -5.65
N ILE A 22 -12.09 9.31 -4.40
CA ILE A 22 -10.68 9.45 -4.04
C ILE A 22 -10.14 8.09 -3.65
N VAL A 23 -9.19 7.54 -4.41
CA VAL A 23 -8.56 6.23 -4.14
C VAL A 23 -7.09 6.24 -4.54
N PRO A 24 -6.20 5.61 -3.76
CA PRO A 24 -4.77 5.55 -4.10
C PRO A 24 -4.51 4.62 -5.28
N GLU A 25 -5.33 3.57 -5.44
CA GLU A 25 -5.10 2.52 -6.41
C GLU A 25 -6.39 2.14 -7.14
N PRO A 26 -6.30 1.64 -8.39
CA PRO A 26 -7.46 1.33 -9.22
C PRO A 26 -8.07 -0.04 -8.86
N LYS A 27 -8.46 -0.21 -7.59
CA LYS A 27 -8.92 -1.50 -7.02
C LYS A 27 -10.16 -1.32 -6.13
N GLY A 28 -10.94 -2.40 -6.04
CA GLY A 28 -12.10 -2.53 -5.15
C GLY A 28 -13.45 -2.10 -5.74
N GLU A 29 -14.54 -2.49 -5.08
CA GLU A 29 -15.91 -2.36 -5.61
C GLU A 29 -16.33 -0.92 -5.92
N LYS A 30 -15.91 0.04 -5.08
CA LYS A 30 -16.22 1.46 -5.32
C LYS A 30 -15.56 1.97 -6.60
N TYR A 31 -14.32 1.57 -6.86
CA TYR A 31 -13.59 1.92 -8.07
C TYR A 31 -14.24 1.30 -9.32
N GLU A 32 -14.55 -0.01 -9.27
CA GLU A 32 -15.21 -0.72 -10.37
C GLU A 32 -16.58 -0.11 -10.72
N CYS A 33 -17.33 0.29 -9.70
CA CYS A 33 -18.63 0.92 -9.87
C CYS A 33 -18.52 2.35 -10.41
N ALA A 34 -17.56 3.14 -9.91
CA ALA A 34 -17.32 4.50 -10.38
C ALA A 34 -16.79 4.54 -11.81
N SER A 35 -15.91 3.60 -12.18
CA SER A 35 -15.29 3.54 -13.52
C SER A 35 -16.30 3.33 -14.64
N LYS A 36 -17.48 2.78 -14.31
CA LYS A 36 -18.60 2.57 -15.24
C LYS A 36 -19.53 3.78 -15.33
N ARG A 37 -19.27 4.86 -14.59
CA ARG A 37 -20.13 6.06 -14.49
C ARG A 37 -19.38 7.28 -15.00
N GLU A 38 -19.89 7.92 -16.04
CA GLU A 38 -19.26 9.12 -16.60
C GLU A 38 -19.35 10.35 -15.67
N ASN A 39 -20.28 10.33 -14.72
CA ASN A 39 -20.53 11.45 -13.80
C ASN A 39 -19.64 11.46 -12.55
N ILE A 40 -18.74 10.49 -12.40
CA ILE A 40 -17.83 10.39 -11.24
C ILE A 40 -16.40 10.47 -11.73
N LYS A 41 -15.65 11.46 -11.24
CA LYS A 41 -14.22 11.57 -11.48
C LYS A 41 -13.47 10.71 -10.47
N ILE A 42 -12.50 9.93 -10.93
CA ILE A 42 -11.68 9.08 -10.07
C ILE A 42 -10.28 9.70 -10.02
N VAL A 43 -9.83 10.03 -8.81
CA VAL A 43 -8.55 10.70 -8.57
C VAL A 43 -7.83 10.11 -7.37
N THR A 44 -6.52 10.33 -7.31
CA THR A 44 -5.68 10.01 -6.14
C THR A 44 -5.81 11.09 -5.05
N PRO A 45 -5.38 10.79 -3.81
CA PRO A 45 -5.35 11.79 -2.74
C PRO A 45 -4.55 13.06 -3.07
N ASP A 46 -3.54 12.96 -3.94
CA ASP A 46 -2.67 14.08 -4.33
C ASP A 46 -3.44 15.20 -5.00
N TRP A 47 -4.52 14.89 -5.73
CA TRP A 47 -5.40 15.89 -6.33
C TRP A 47 -5.94 16.89 -5.28
N ILE A 48 -6.25 16.40 -4.07
CA ILE A 48 -6.72 17.24 -2.97
C ILE A 48 -5.58 18.12 -2.46
N LEU A 49 -4.41 17.52 -2.25
CA LEU A 49 -3.24 18.22 -1.69
C LEU A 49 -2.80 19.35 -2.62
N ASP A 50 -2.68 19.06 -3.90
CA ASP A 50 -2.28 20.04 -4.92
C ASP A 50 -3.35 21.11 -5.13
N SER A 51 -4.64 20.74 -5.10
CA SER A 51 -5.72 21.72 -5.20
C SER A 51 -5.73 22.70 -4.03
N ILE A 52 -5.37 22.23 -2.84
CA ILE A 52 -5.24 23.08 -1.64
C ILE A 52 -3.99 23.96 -1.74
N SER A 53 -2.86 23.38 -2.12
CA SER A 53 -1.58 24.09 -2.27
C SER A 53 -1.71 25.27 -3.23
N ASP A 54 -2.30 25.02 -4.41
CA ASP A 54 -2.48 26.02 -5.45
C ASP A 54 -3.75 26.88 -5.25
N LYS A 55 -4.54 26.59 -4.21
CA LYS A 55 -5.81 27.25 -3.90
C LYS A 55 -6.78 27.29 -5.09
N THR A 56 -6.74 26.25 -5.93
CA THR A 56 -7.56 26.12 -7.13
C THR A 56 -7.91 24.65 -7.36
N LYS A 57 -9.06 24.38 -7.98
CA LYS A 57 -9.45 23.01 -8.34
C LYS A 57 -8.59 22.53 -9.50
N LYS A 58 -7.73 21.53 -9.26
CA LYS A 58 -6.87 20.95 -10.30
C LYS A 58 -7.72 20.11 -11.28
N ASP A 59 -7.19 19.90 -12.48
CA ASP A 59 -7.75 18.92 -13.43
C ASP A 59 -7.62 17.52 -12.84
N GLU A 60 -8.64 16.68 -13.00
CA GLU A 60 -8.70 15.33 -12.43
C GLU A 60 -7.92 14.30 -13.26
N VAL A 61 -7.82 14.51 -14.57
CA VAL A 61 -7.22 13.55 -15.52
C VAL A 61 -5.79 13.13 -15.13
N PRO A 62 -4.86 14.05 -14.78
CA PRO A 62 -3.49 13.66 -14.44
C PRO A 62 -3.37 12.91 -13.11
N TYR A 63 -4.42 12.92 -12.28
CA TYR A 63 -4.44 12.25 -10.98
C TYR A 63 -5.20 10.92 -11.02
N HIS A 64 -5.43 10.34 -12.20
CA HIS A 64 -6.10 9.05 -12.27
C HIS A 64 -5.20 7.95 -11.67
N PRO A 65 -5.70 7.07 -10.78
CA PRO A 65 -4.88 6.07 -10.08
C PRO A 65 -4.20 5.03 -10.99
N ARG A 66 -4.61 4.94 -12.26
CA ARG A 66 -3.93 4.12 -13.28
C ARG A 66 -2.64 4.74 -13.85
N LEU A 67 -2.35 5.99 -13.48
CA LEU A 67 -1.15 6.72 -13.90
C LEU A 67 -0.04 6.64 -12.85
N ILE A 68 -0.32 6.09 -11.66
CA ILE A 68 0.69 5.85 -10.62
C ILE A 68 1.54 4.66 -11.06
N ILE A 69 2.82 4.89 -11.30
CA ILE A 69 3.84 3.85 -11.49
C ILE A 69 4.61 3.79 -10.17
N TYR A 70 4.52 2.65 -9.48
CA TYR A 70 5.39 2.38 -8.34
C TYR A 70 6.67 1.78 -8.92
N GLU A 71 7.82 2.42 -8.68
CA GLU A 71 9.11 1.76 -8.90
C GLU A 71 9.21 0.63 -7.87
N GLU A 72 9.27 -0.62 -8.32
CA GLU A 72 9.66 -1.75 -7.47
C GLU A 72 11.13 -1.51 -7.11
N GLU A 73 11.41 -1.17 -5.84
CA GLU A 73 12.75 -1.31 -5.29
C GLU A 73 13.08 -2.81 -5.35
N GLU A 74 13.97 -3.21 -6.26
CA GLU A 74 14.53 -4.56 -6.29
C GLU A 74 15.20 -4.81 -4.93
N GLU A 75 14.60 -5.65 -4.08
CA GLU A 75 15.23 -6.13 -2.87
C GLU A 75 16.46 -6.96 -3.28
N GLU A 76 17.66 -6.41 -3.10
CA GLU A 76 18.92 -7.15 -3.24
C GLU A 76 18.95 -8.26 -2.17
N GLU A 77 18.74 -9.51 -2.58
CA GLU A 77 18.90 -10.69 -1.72
C GLU A 77 20.38 -10.85 -1.33
N GLU A 78 20.74 -10.45 -0.11
CA GLU A 78 22.05 -10.79 0.47
C GLU A 78 22.08 -12.29 0.85
N GLU A 79 22.55 -13.14 -0.07
CA GLU A 79 22.98 -14.51 0.24
C GLU A 79 24.28 -14.45 1.07
N ASN A 80 24.20 -14.76 2.37
CA ASN A 80 25.38 -14.98 3.20
C ASN A 80 25.63 -16.49 3.36
N GLU A 81 26.65 -16.97 2.65
CA GLU A 81 27.15 -18.34 2.64
C GLU A 81 27.75 -18.78 3.99
N GLU A 82 27.58 -20.08 4.29
CA GLU A 82 28.04 -20.80 5.48
C GLU A 82 29.55 -20.65 5.76
N GLN A 83 29.94 -20.55 7.05
CA GLN A 83 31.26 -21.03 7.49
C GLN A 83 31.16 -21.83 8.80
N ASP A 84 31.29 -23.14 8.60
CA ASP A 84 31.67 -24.18 9.58
C ASP A 84 33.03 -23.87 10.21
N SER A 85 33.15 -24.05 11.54
CA SER A 85 34.44 -24.20 12.26
C SER A 85 34.25 -24.71 13.70
N GLN A 86 34.27 -26.03 13.82
CA GLN A 86 35.07 -26.86 14.74
C GLN A 86 35.32 -26.47 16.23
N ASN A 87 34.94 -27.43 17.10
CA ASN A 87 35.76 -28.10 18.13
C ASN A 87 35.94 -27.46 19.53
N GLU A 88 35.68 -28.25 20.59
CA GLU A 88 36.64 -28.64 21.68
C GLU A 88 35.94 -29.24 22.92
N GLY A 89 36.55 -30.31 23.49
CA GLY A 89 36.38 -30.80 24.88
C GLY A 89 35.44 -32.01 25.10
N SER A 90 35.89 -33.27 25.10
CA SER A 90 36.53 -34.00 26.23
C SER A 90 35.68 -33.96 27.52
N THR A 91 35.11 -35.04 28.06
CA THR A 91 35.81 -36.17 28.72
C THR A 91 35.00 -37.47 28.80
N ASP A 92 35.76 -38.57 28.78
CA ASP A 92 35.48 -39.96 29.14
C ASP A 92 34.71 -40.15 30.46
N GLU A 93 33.75 -41.09 30.54
CA GLU A 93 33.73 -42.16 31.57
C GLU A 93 32.54 -43.14 31.38
N LYS A 94 32.91 -44.31 30.83
CA LYS A 94 32.63 -45.66 31.34
C LYS A 94 31.19 -46.11 31.70
N VAL A 95 30.70 -46.96 30.81
CA VAL A 95 29.80 -48.12 30.97
C VAL A 95 29.63 -48.69 32.39
N SER A 96 28.39 -48.96 32.81
CA SER A 96 27.87 -50.32 33.07
C SER A 96 26.51 -50.30 33.77
N SER A 97 25.52 -50.91 33.13
CA SER A 97 24.31 -51.45 33.77
C SER A 97 24.65 -52.69 34.59
N PRO A 98 23.85 -53.03 35.62
CA PRO A 98 23.64 -54.41 35.99
C PRO A 98 22.22 -54.86 35.67
N ALA A 99 22.12 -56.03 35.04
CA ALA A 99 20.91 -56.81 34.90
C ALA A 99 20.64 -57.59 36.20
N SER A 100 19.38 -57.64 36.64
CA SER A 100 18.71 -58.79 37.26
C SER A 100 17.22 -58.48 37.39
#